data_AF-A0A2V9YZL2-F1
#
_entry.id   AF-A0A2V9YZL2-F1
#
_cell.length_a   1.000
_cell.length_b   1.000
_cell.length_c   1.000
_cell.angle_alpha   90.00
_cell.angle_beta   90.00
_cell.angle_gamma   90.00
#
_symmetry.space_group_name_H-M   'P 1'
#
loop_
_entity.id
_entity.type
_entity.pdbx_description
1 polymer ?
#
loop_
_entity_poly.entity_id
_entity_poly.type
_entity_poly.pdbx_seq_one_letter_code
_entity_poly.pdbx_strand_id
1 'polypeptide(L)'
;MPQNRHYFSADHDACGVGFIAQLGSAGSHEVVERALTALARLAHRGGVDADGRSGDGAGLLTAIPQSFIRRSAGEAGLDLPDHFGLGMVFLRGKKELTAVSSGSPAHLDCSASAGAPYRSIPLSSARAHWSRSPPFIKFF
;
A
#
# COMPACT_ATOMS: atom_id res chain seq x y z
N MET A 1 -52.20 15.89 -0.76
CA MET A 1 -50.94 15.63 -1.51
C MET A 1 -49.79 15.72 -0.53
N PRO A 2 -49.15 14.63 -0.08
CA PRO A 2 -47.98 14.76 0.77
C PRO A 2 -46.76 15.05 -0.13
N GLN A 3 -46.02 16.12 0.18
CA GLN A 3 -44.77 16.45 -0.51
C GLN A 3 -43.63 15.68 0.16
N ASN A 4 -43.31 14.51 -0.39
CA ASN A 4 -42.10 13.79 -0.05
C ASN A 4 -40.95 14.39 -0.89
N ARG A 5 -40.16 15.30 -0.31
CA ARG A 5 -38.94 15.80 -0.95
C ARG A 5 -37.76 15.55 -0.02
N HIS A 6 -37.40 14.27 0.10
CA HIS A 6 -36.06 13.89 0.51
C HIS A 6 -35.09 14.43 -0.54
N TYR A 7 -34.40 15.52 -0.23
CA TYR A 7 -33.16 15.85 -0.92
C TYR A 7 -32.19 14.71 -0.63
N PHE A 8 -32.02 13.79 -1.58
CA PHE A 8 -30.76 13.08 -1.73
C PHE A 8 -29.74 14.17 -2.08
N SER A 9 -29.12 14.79 -1.08
CA SER A 9 -27.81 15.39 -1.33
C SER A 9 -26.92 14.21 -1.69
N ALA A 10 -26.65 14.04 -2.97
CA ALA A 10 -25.47 13.30 -3.39
C ALA A 10 -24.30 14.11 -2.84
N ASP A 11 -23.89 13.81 -1.61
CA ASP A 11 -22.57 14.19 -1.14
C ASP A 11 -21.61 13.61 -2.18
N HIS A 12 -21.02 14.51 -2.97
CA HIS A 12 -20.04 14.13 -3.97
C HIS A 12 -18.81 13.65 -3.21
N ASP A 13 -18.68 12.33 -3.04
CA ASP A 13 -17.43 11.70 -2.62
C ASP A 13 -16.31 12.22 -3.54
N ALA A 14 -15.47 13.08 -2.99
CA ALA A 14 -14.43 13.74 -3.73
C ALA A 14 -13.17 12.89 -3.77
N CYS A 15 -13.22 11.64 -4.25
CA CYS A 15 -11.98 10.88 -4.44
C CYS A 15 -11.27 11.32 -5.74
N GLY A 16 -9.95 11.55 -5.67
CA GLY A 16 -9.11 11.83 -6.84
C GLY A 16 -8.31 10.60 -7.25
N VAL A 17 -8.41 10.18 -8.51
CA VAL A 17 -7.62 9.08 -9.08
C VAL A 17 -6.92 9.53 -10.36
N GLY A 18 -5.77 8.93 -10.66
CA GLY A 18 -4.98 9.22 -11.85
C GLY A 18 -3.91 8.17 -12.08
N PHE A 19 -3.31 8.19 -13.27
CA PHE A 19 -2.18 7.32 -13.61
C PHE A 19 -1.12 8.10 -14.39
N ILE A 20 0.12 7.64 -14.31
CA ILE A 20 1.24 8.15 -15.10
C ILE A 20 1.93 6.93 -15.71
N ALA A 21 2.13 6.96 -17.03
CA ALA A 21 2.86 5.93 -17.75
C ALA A 21 4.01 6.58 -18.51
N GLN A 22 5.17 5.93 -18.47
CA GLN A 22 6.31 6.29 -19.29
C GLN A 22 6.39 5.32 -20.46
N LEU A 23 6.27 5.84 -21.67
CA LEU A 23 6.37 5.06 -22.90
C LEU A 23 7.82 5.05 -23.38
N GLY A 24 8.36 3.88 -23.70
CA GLY A 24 9.61 3.77 -24.46
C GLY A 24 10.94 3.90 -23.70
N SER A 25 11.04 3.47 -22.44
CA SER A 25 12.34 3.33 -21.76
C SER A 25 12.28 2.30 -20.62
N ALA A 26 13.42 2.02 -19.99
CA ALA A 26 13.44 1.38 -18.66
C ALA A 26 12.74 2.28 -17.63
N GLY A 27 12.04 1.67 -16.67
CA GLY A 27 11.33 2.41 -15.61
C GLY A 27 12.26 3.36 -14.84
N SER A 28 11.78 4.58 -14.59
CA SER A 28 12.55 5.63 -13.91
C SER A 28 11.90 6.02 -12.58
N HIS A 29 12.74 6.42 -11.61
CA HIS A 29 12.28 7.01 -10.35
C HIS A 29 11.47 8.30 -10.58
N GLU A 30 11.72 9.00 -11.68
CA GLU A 30 11.00 10.22 -12.06
C GLU A 30 9.49 10.00 -12.18
N VAL A 31 9.05 8.84 -12.66
CA VAL A 31 7.61 8.51 -12.75
C VAL A 31 6.97 8.46 -11.36
N VAL A 32 7.70 7.94 -10.38
CA VAL A 32 7.25 7.87 -8.97
C VAL A 32 7.18 9.27 -8.36
N GLU A 33 8.19 10.11 -8.58
CA GLU A 33 8.19 11.51 -8.10
C GLU A 33 7.04 12.32 -8.69
N ARG A 34 6.80 12.18 -9.99
CA ARG A 34 5.66 12.82 -10.67
C ARG A 34 4.33 12.31 -10.10
N ALA A 35 4.21 11.02 -9.82
CA ALA A 35 3.00 10.45 -9.24
C ALA A 35 2.74 10.94 -7.81
N LEU A 36 3.79 11.03 -6.98
CA LEU A 36 3.70 11.60 -5.63
C LEU A 36 3.32 13.08 -5.68
N THR A 37 3.87 13.84 -6.62
CA THR A 37 3.51 15.24 -6.83
C THR A 37 2.05 15.38 -7.24
N ALA A 38 1.57 14.55 -8.17
CA ALA A 38 0.16 14.55 -8.58
C ALA A 38 -0.76 14.18 -7.40
N LEU A 39 -0.40 13.16 -6.61
CA LEU A 39 -1.15 12.75 -5.43
C LEU A 39 -1.26 13.88 -4.40
N ALA A 40 -0.17 14.61 -4.14
CA ALA A 40 -0.18 15.78 -3.27
C ALA A 40 -1.10 16.90 -3.78
N ARG A 41 -1.24 17.06 -5.10
CA ARG A 41 -2.16 18.05 -5.69
C ARG A 41 -3.63 17.65 -5.58
N LEU A 42 -3.91 16.36 -5.40
CA LEU A 42 -5.25 15.85 -5.12
C LEU A 42 -5.66 16.00 -3.65
N ALA A 43 -4.82 16.56 -2.77
CA ALA A 43 -5.14 16.72 -1.35
C ALA A 43 -6.43 17.53 -1.10
N HIS A 44 -6.78 18.48 -1.96
CA HIS A 44 -8.04 19.24 -1.88
C HIS A 44 -9.31 18.41 -2.13
N ARG A 45 -9.13 17.19 -2.65
CA ARG A 45 -10.19 16.20 -2.89
C ARG A 45 -10.28 15.24 -1.69
N GLY A 46 -9.16 14.94 -1.04
CA GLY A 46 -9.15 14.03 0.11
C GLY A 46 -9.93 14.56 1.30
N GLY A 47 -10.65 13.67 1.99
CA GLY A 47 -11.20 13.97 3.31
C GLY A 47 -10.08 14.13 4.33
N VAL A 48 -10.23 15.13 5.18
CA VAL A 48 -9.36 15.40 6.33
C VAL A 48 -10.21 15.21 7.58
N ASP A 49 -9.72 14.41 8.51
CA ASP A 49 -10.40 14.15 9.78
C ASP A 49 -10.36 15.40 10.68
N ALA A 50 -11.15 15.41 11.75
CA ALA A 50 -11.29 16.52 12.68
C ALA A 50 -9.97 16.92 13.38
N ASP A 51 -8.95 16.06 13.34
CA ASP A 51 -7.62 16.32 13.89
C ASP A 51 -6.75 17.20 12.97
N GLY A 52 -7.21 17.50 11.75
CA GLY A 52 -6.51 18.30 10.74
C GLY A 52 -5.22 17.67 10.22
N ARG A 53 -4.96 16.39 10.53
CA ARG A 53 -3.71 15.68 10.20
C ARG A 53 -3.95 14.32 9.56
N SER A 54 -4.98 13.61 9.98
CA SER A 54 -5.39 12.34 9.42
C SER A 54 -6.25 12.59 8.18
N GLY A 55 -6.12 11.71 7.19
CA GLY A 55 -6.99 11.70 6.03
C GLY A 55 -7.50 10.29 5.75
N ASP A 56 -8.55 10.19 4.95
CA ASP A 56 -9.26 8.93 4.71
C ASP A 56 -8.39 7.86 4.04
N GLY A 57 -7.38 8.30 3.26
CA GLY A 57 -6.38 7.43 2.67
C GLY A 57 -5.75 8.02 1.42
N ALA A 58 -4.49 7.62 1.16
CA ALA A 58 -3.79 7.91 -0.07
C ALA A 58 -2.89 6.72 -0.42
N GLY A 59 -2.74 6.42 -1.72
CA GLY A 59 -1.98 5.26 -2.17
C GLY A 59 -1.37 5.46 -3.55
N LEU A 60 -0.30 4.72 -3.81
CA LEU A 60 0.36 4.67 -5.11
C LEU A 60 0.62 3.21 -5.47
N LEU A 61 0.06 2.77 -6.61
CA LEU A 61 0.38 1.47 -7.20
C LEU A 61 1.48 1.64 -8.23
N THR A 62 2.52 0.82 -8.16
CA THR A 62 3.67 0.84 -9.08
C THR A 62 4.01 -0.57 -9.55
N ALA A 63 4.81 -0.67 -10.61
CA ALA A 63 5.45 -1.94 -10.96
C ALA A 63 6.42 -2.36 -9.86
N ILE A 64 6.62 -3.67 -9.69
CA ILE A 64 7.55 -4.22 -8.69
C ILE A 64 8.97 -3.70 -8.98
N PRO A 65 9.61 -2.98 -8.04
CA PRO A 65 10.97 -2.46 -8.22
C PRO A 65 12.00 -3.59 -8.07
N GLN A 66 12.18 -4.36 -9.14
CA GLN A 66 13.01 -5.57 -9.21
C GLN A 66 14.40 -5.40 -8.56
N SER A 67 15.13 -4.35 -8.93
CA SER A 67 16.49 -4.09 -8.42
C SER A 67 16.52 -3.83 -6.91
N PHE A 68 15.52 -3.11 -6.38
CA PHE A 68 15.39 -2.85 -4.95
C PHE A 68 15.05 -4.12 -4.18
N ILE A 69 14.08 -4.90 -4.67
CA ILE A 69 13.65 -6.13 -4.01
C ILE A 69 14.79 -7.16 -3.97
N ARG A 70 15.49 -7.37 -5.09
CA ARG A 70 16.65 -8.28 -5.15
C ARG A 70 17.77 -7.86 -4.21
N ARG A 71 18.11 -6.57 -4.16
CA ARG A 71 19.11 -6.06 -3.20
C ARG A 71 18.67 -6.31 -1.76
N SER A 72 17.44 -5.93 -1.44
CA SER A 72 16.90 -6.07 -0.09
C SER A 72 16.80 -7.52 0.36
N ALA A 73 16.59 -8.45 -0.56
CA ALA A 73 16.56 -9.86 -0.28
C ALA A 73 17.97 -10.45 -0.08
N GLY A 74 18.95 -10.02 -0.89
CA GLY A 74 20.36 -10.37 -0.69
C GLY A 74 20.88 -9.91 0.68
N GLU A 75 20.49 -8.72 1.15
CA GLU A 75 20.79 -8.24 2.51
C GLU A 75 20.18 -9.13 3.61
N ALA A 76 19.08 -9.81 3.31
CA ALA A 76 18.42 -10.77 4.20
C ALA A 76 18.94 -12.20 4.03
N GLY A 77 19.97 -12.42 3.19
CA GLY A 77 20.54 -13.75 2.93
C GLY A 77 19.68 -14.63 2.01
N LEU A 78 18.84 -14.00 1.18
CA LEU A 78 17.90 -14.69 0.30
C LEU A 78 18.29 -14.51 -1.15
N ASP A 79 18.26 -15.61 -1.89
CA ASP A 79 18.41 -15.59 -3.34
C ASP A 79 17.03 -15.69 -4.00
N LEU A 80 16.71 -14.74 -4.88
CA LEU A 80 15.40 -14.70 -5.54
C LEU A 80 15.50 -15.33 -6.93
N PRO A 81 14.59 -16.26 -7.27
CA PRO A 81 14.50 -16.79 -8.63
C PRO A 81 14.21 -15.68 -9.65
N ASP A 82 14.36 -15.99 -10.94
CA ASP A 82 14.06 -15.06 -12.03
C ASP A 82 12.63 -14.52 -11.97
N HIS A 83 11.69 -15.40 -11.59
CA HIS A 83 10.29 -15.08 -11.37
C HIS A 83 9.95 -15.20 -9.89
N PHE A 84 9.50 -14.09 -9.29
CA PHE A 84 9.04 -14.05 -7.91
C PHE A 84 7.76 -13.23 -7.79
N GLY A 85 6.95 -13.56 -6.78
CA GLY A 85 5.81 -12.74 -6.34
C GLY A 85 6.23 -11.80 -5.21
N LEU A 86 5.51 -10.70 -5.08
CA LEU A 86 5.62 -9.80 -3.94
C LEU A 86 4.23 -9.61 -3.34
N GLY A 87 4.08 -9.90 -2.06
CA GLY A 87 2.84 -9.65 -1.35
C GLY A 87 2.99 -8.60 -0.27
N MET A 88 2.10 -7.61 -0.24
CA MET A 88 2.00 -6.62 0.82
C MET A 88 0.82 -6.98 1.73
N VAL A 89 1.08 -7.20 3.02
CA VAL A 89 0.04 -7.50 4.01
C VAL A 89 0.08 -6.52 5.17
N PHE A 90 -1.11 -6.16 5.63
CA PHE A 90 -1.34 -5.42 6.87
C PHE A 90 -1.67 -6.41 7.99
N LEU A 91 -0.84 -6.44 9.02
CA LEU A 91 -1.03 -7.32 10.18
C LEU A 91 -1.36 -6.48 11.43
N ARG A 92 -2.26 -6.97 12.28
CA ARG A 92 -2.66 -6.30 13.53
C ARG A 92 -1.58 -6.39 14.60
N GLY A 93 -0.70 -7.40 14.53
CA GLY A 93 0.39 -7.56 15.48
C GLY A 93 1.33 -8.72 15.16
N LYS A 94 2.43 -8.80 15.93
CA LYS A 94 3.49 -9.82 15.74
C LYS A 94 3.01 -11.27 15.86
N LYS A 95 1.88 -11.54 16.55
CA LYS A 95 1.33 -12.90 16.67
C LYS A 95 0.74 -13.42 15.36
N GLU A 96 0.10 -12.55 14.57
CA GLU A 96 -0.49 -12.91 13.27
C GLU A 96 0.59 -13.16 12.22
N LEU A 97 1.72 -12.49 12.34
CA LEU A 97 2.88 -12.71 11.49
C LEU A 97 3.37 -14.17 11.54
N THR A 98 3.45 -14.75 12.75
CA THR A 98 3.85 -16.14 12.91
C THR A 98 2.88 -17.04 12.17
N ALA A 99 1.57 -16.78 12.31
CA ALA A 99 0.52 -17.54 11.61
C ALA A 99 0.60 -17.43 10.08
N VAL A 100 0.89 -16.25 9.53
CA VAL A 100 1.08 -16.05 8.08
C VAL A 100 2.37 -16.68 7.57
N SER A 101 3.45 -16.68 8.38
CA SER A 101 4.71 -17.33 8.00
C SER A 101 4.69 -18.85 8.11
N SER A 102 3.86 -19.40 9.00
CA SER A 102 3.75 -20.84 9.26
C SER A 102 2.60 -21.52 8.50
N GLY A 103 1.57 -20.76 8.11
CA GLY A 103 0.41 -21.25 7.41
C GLY A 103 0.38 -20.76 5.98
N SER A 104 0.33 -21.68 5.02
CA SER A 104 -0.14 -21.34 3.67
C SER A 104 -1.52 -20.71 3.83
N PRO A 105 -1.77 -19.48 3.37
CA PRO A 105 -3.10 -18.90 3.45
C PRO A 105 -4.04 -19.81 2.67
N ALA A 106 -5.10 -20.30 3.31
CA ALA A 106 -6.00 -21.33 2.75
C ALA A 106 -6.69 -20.96 1.41
N HIS A 107 -6.45 -19.75 0.89
CA HIS A 107 -7.02 -19.22 -0.35
C HIS A 107 -5.95 -18.73 -1.36
N LEU A 108 -4.66 -18.78 -0.99
CA LEU A 108 -3.53 -18.48 -1.88
C LEU A 108 -2.94 -19.80 -2.35
N ASP A 109 -3.40 -20.24 -3.52
CA ASP A 109 -2.90 -21.40 -4.27
C ASP A 109 -1.50 -21.13 -4.90
N CYS A 110 -0.70 -20.30 -4.22
CA CYS A 110 0.71 -20.13 -4.53
C CYS A 110 1.47 -21.07 -3.59
N SER A 111 2.43 -21.82 -4.13
CA SER A 111 3.40 -22.62 -3.38
C SER A 111 4.35 -21.72 -2.58
N ALA A 112 3.81 -20.84 -1.74
CA ALA A 112 4.57 -20.11 -0.74
C ALA A 112 5.19 -21.17 0.16
N SER A 113 6.48 -21.42 -0.03
CA SER A 113 7.25 -22.32 0.80
C SER A 113 7.03 -21.90 2.26
N ALA A 114 6.57 -22.83 3.09
CA ALA A 114 6.46 -22.61 4.53
C ALA A 114 7.81 -22.04 5.04
N GLY A 115 7.77 -20.88 5.71
CA GLY A 115 8.98 -20.15 6.09
C GLY A 115 9.45 -19.08 5.09
N ALA A 116 8.58 -18.63 4.19
CA ALA A 116 8.89 -17.51 3.29
C ALA A 116 9.40 -16.29 4.11
N PRO A 117 10.59 -15.80 3.79
CA PRO A 117 11.25 -14.76 4.57
C PRO A 117 10.54 -13.43 4.36
N TYR A 118 10.12 -12.79 5.45
CA TYR A 118 9.42 -11.52 5.39
C TYR A 118 10.36 -10.34 5.71
N ARG A 119 10.07 -9.17 5.15
CA ARG A 119 10.72 -7.91 5.54
C ARG A 119 9.70 -6.92 6.08
N SER A 120 10.04 -6.23 7.17
CA SER A 120 9.25 -5.10 7.67
C SER A 120 9.51 -3.85 6.84
N ILE A 121 8.44 -3.18 6.42
CA ILE A 121 8.57 -1.88 5.76
C ILE A 121 8.92 -0.82 6.81
N PRO A 122 9.98 -0.01 6.60
CA PRO A 122 10.27 1.09 7.49
C PRO A 122 9.15 2.12 7.40
N LEU A 123 8.33 2.21 8.45
CA LEU A 123 7.31 3.23 8.60
C LEU A 123 7.82 4.36 9.46
N SER A 124 7.75 5.59 8.96
CA SER A 124 7.95 6.77 9.78
C SER A 124 6.66 7.08 10.53
N SER A 125 6.55 6.63 11.79
CA SER A 125 5.41 6.97 12.66
C SER A 125 5.38 8.46 13.04
N ALA A 126 6.46 9.20 12.78
CA ALA A 126 6.60 10.61 13.16
C ALA A 126 5.64 11.57 12.43
N ARG A 127 5.08 11.18 11.29
CA ARG A 127 4.18 12.02 10.49
C ARG A 127 2.77 11.45 10.28
N ALA A 128 2.51 10.25 10.77
CA ALA A 128 1.22 9.59 10.59
C ALA A 128 0.46 9.55 11.92
N HIS A 129 -0.70 10.19 11.96
CA HIS A 129 -1.65 10.03 13.05
C HIS A 129 -2.59 8.88 12.69
N TRP A 130 -2.66 7.89 13.58
CA TRP A 130 -3.49 6.72 13.39
C TRP A 130 -4.47 6.65 14.57
N SER A 131 -5.75 6.41 14.28
CA SER A 131 -6.78 6.13 15.30
C SER A 131 -6.40 4.97 16.25
N ARG A 132 -5.49 4.07 15.82
CA ARG A 132 -4.95 2.92 16.57
C ARG A 132 -3.45 2.77 16.34
N SER A 133 -2.81 1.75 16.92
CA SER A 133 -1.40 1.41 16.63
C SER A 133 -1.18 1.21 15.12
N PRO A 134 -0.05 1.69 14.54
CA PRO A 134 0.24 1.54 13.12
C PRO A 134 0.25 0.06 12.75
N PRO A 135 -0.31 -0.32 11.58
CA PRO A 135 -0.30 -1.71 11.16
C PRO A 135 1.14 -2.16 10.89
N PHE A 136 1.42 -3.43 11.17
CA PHE A 136 2.67 -4.03 10.75
C PHE A 136 2.57 -4.36 9.27
N ILE A 137 3.23 -3.57 8.42
CA ILE A 137 3.27 -3.82 6.98
C ILE A 137 4.51 -4.65 6.65
N LYS A 138 4.29 -5.79 5.99
CA LYS A 138 5.37 -6.69 5.59
C LYS A 138 5.28 -7.06 4.11
N PHE A 139 6.46 -7.30 3.54
CA PHE A 139 6.62 -7.99 2.27
C PHE A 139 6.91 -9.46 2.51
N PHE A 140 6.30 -10.32 1.70
CA PHE A 140 6.66 -11.73 1.51
C PHE A 140 6.93 -12.00 0.03
#